data_AF-A0A8D8MGX4-F1
#
_entry.id   AF-A0A8D8MGX4-F1
#
_cell.length_a   1.000
_cell.length_b   1.000
_cell.length_c   1.000
_cell.angle_alpha   90.00
_cell.angle_beta   90.00
_cell.angle_gamma   90.00
#
_symmetry.space_group_name_H-M   'P 1'
#
loop_
_entity.id
_entity.type
_entity.pdbx_description
1 polymer ?
#
loop_
_entity_poly.entity_id
_entity_poly.type
_entity_poly.pdbx_seq_one_letter_code
_entity_poly.pdbx_strand_id
1 'polypeptide(L)'
;MNVNHGSPVESVLCLQSGGIFVSGGGPDVCVWDMLGGGKLLHRFSCHHKTVTSLCLASGGKRLISGSLDHHAKIYELVNFTPVHTLDYPSPVLSIDVSMNDEYVVAGMINGLVSIRKRDSESTSSETDVMSSVSNIGKVPVKLPDMQVFSHSASSRDTKEARRSVEQALREFKYVKALHISLDNCNKNQARLLATLGELIRRKGLHRAVVGLEEKCIRKLVAFITKHIDVPQYFDVLSQTTYVVIDVLEEMIASGLSPSSSLVSGLHTLGRRVKAEQDSLRELLELQGALQMVFSAPQESNPTPLSPSKTQYEPSVGAARELCVNVS
;
A
#
# COMPACT_ATOMS: atom_id res chain seq x y z
N MET A 1 7.29 -22.47 38.98
CA MET A 1 7.53 -21.03 38.75
C MET A 1 6.22 -20.44 38.26
N ASN A 2 5.72 -19.38 38.90
CA ASN A 2 4.39 -18.83 38.60
C ASN A 2 4.58 -17.42 38.04
N VAL A 3 3.96 -17.16 36.89
CA VAL A 3 4.05 -15.87 36.19
C VAL A 3 2.65 -15.25 36.16
N ASN A 4 2.55 -13.98 36.56
CA ASN A 4 1.27 -13.27 36.64
C ASN A 4 1.05 -12.42 35.37
N HIS A 5 0.06 -12.82 34.56
CA HIS A 5 -0.32 -12.11 33.34
C HIS A 5 -1.35 -10.99 33.60
N GLY A 6 -2.08 -11.05 34.71
CA GLY A 6 -3.05 -10.04 35.15
C GLY A 6 -4.46 -10.18 34.54
N SER A 7 -4.61 -10.99 33.49
CA SER A 7 -5.88 -11.39 32.87
C SER A 7 -5.93 -12.92 32.74
N PRO A 8 -7.13 -13.52 32.53
CA PRO A 8 -7.22 -14.95 32.24
C PRO A 8 -6.39 -15.28 31.00
N VAL A 9 -5.53 -16.28 31.13
CA VAL A 9 -4.66 -16.77 30.06
C VAL A 9 -5.43 -17.83 29.29
N GLU A 10 -5.76 -17.53 28.04
CA GLU A 10 -6.52 -18.43 27.17
C GLU A 10 -5.59 -19.36 26.37
N SER A 11 -4.39 -18.88 26.03
CA SER A 11 -3.44 -19.64 25.22
C SER A 11 -2.00 -19.42 25.66
N VAL A 12 -1.20 -20.47 25.54
CA VAL A 12 0.24 -20.48 25.82
C VAL A 12 0.94 -21.23 24.70
N LEU A 13 2.07 -20.71 24.24
CA LEU A 13 2.85 -21.26 23.14
C LEU A 13 4.34 -21.17 23.45
N CYS A 14 5.04 -22.30 23.38
CA CYS A 14 6.50 -22.32 23.53
C CYS A 14 7.17 -22.16 22.16
N LEU A 15 8.23 -21.34 22.10
CA LEU A 15 9.05 -21.24 20.89
C LEU A 15 9.90 -22.50 20.70
N GLN A 16 10.19 -22.85 19.45
CA GLN A 16 11.04 -24.00 19.09
C GLN A 16 12.47 -23.89 19.64
N SER A 17 12.94 -22.67 19.95
CA SER A 17 14.24 -22.42 20.58
C SER A 17 14.29 -22.75 22.07
N GLY A 18 13.14 -23.10 22.70
CA GLY A 18 13.05 -23.59 24.08
C GLY A 18 13.34 -22.57 25.18
N GLY A 19 13.86 -21.38 24.86
CA GLY A 19 14.19 -20.35 25.84
C GLY A 19 13.07 -19.36 26.15
N ILE A 20 12.07 -19.25 25.28
CA ILE A 20 11.03 -18.22 25.34
C ILE A 20 9.66 -18.87 25.16
N PHE A 21 8.68 -18.39 25.93
CA PHE A 21 7.28 -18.73 25.73
C PHE A 21 6.43 -17.47 25.59
N VAL A 22 5.31 -17.61 24.90
CA VAL A 22 4.34 -16.55 24.62
C VAL A 22 3.03 -16.93 25.31
N SER A 23 2.43 -15.98 26.02
CA SER A 23 1.10 -16.13 26.62
C SER A 23 0.15 -15.09 26.04
N GLY A 24 -1.03 -15.55 25.62
CA GLY A 24 -2.13 -14.71 25.19
C GLY A 24 -3.19 -14.67 26.27
N GLY A 25 -3.49 -13.49 26.80
CA GLY A 25 -4.51 -13.32 27.82
C GLY A 25 -5.07 -11.92 27.83
N GLY A 26 -6.40 -11.81 27.85
CA GLY A 26 -7.04 -10.52 27.59
C GLY A 26 -6.65 -9.98 26.20
N PRO A 27 -6.56 -8.65 26.04
CA PRO A 27 -6.16 -8.01 24.77
C PRO A 27 -4.64 -8.09 24.48
N ASP A 28 -3.85 -8.54 25.46
CA ASP A 28 -2.41 -8.44 25.44
C ASP A 28 -1.74 -9.79 25.21
N VAL A 29 -0.67 -9.76 24.42
CA VAL A 29 0.25 -10.88 24.25
C VAL A 29 1.55 -10.54 24.97
N CYS A 30 1.97 -11.44 25.86
CA CYS A 30 3.19 -11.30 26.64
C CYS A 30 4.19 -12.37 26.24
N VAL A 31 5.45 -11.96 26.15
CA VAL A 31 6.60 -12.82 25.81
C VAL A 31 7.49 -12.90 27.04
N TRP A 32 7.78 -14.11 27.46
CA TRP A 32 8.45 -14.40 28.71
C TRP A 32 9.72 -15.22 28.47
N ASP A 33 10.77 -14.88 29.20
CA ASP A 33 12.00 -15.68 29.25
C ASP A 33 11.84 -16.83 30.26
N MET A 34 11.91 -18.07 29.76
CA MET A 34 11.83 -19.27 30.58
C MET A 34 13.13 -19.51 31.35
N LEU A 35 14.28 -19.24 30.73
CA LEU A 35 15.61 -19.48 31.32
C LEU A 35 15.93 -18.44 32.38
N GLY A 36 15.50 -17.20 32.17
CA GLY A 36 15.71 -16.07 33.08
C GLY A 36 14.78 -16.01 34.30
N GLY A 37 14.00 -17.06 34.56
CA GLY A 37 13.09 -17.11 35.72
C GLY A 37 11.75 -16.39 35.53
N GLY A 38 11.27 -16.23 34.29
CA GLY A 38 9.95 -15.66 34.01
C GLY A 38 9.95 -14.15 33.85
N LYS A 39 11.06 -13.58 33.39
CA LYS A 39 11.14 -12.15 33.11
C LYS A 39 10.28 -11.83 31.89
N LEU A 40 9.46 -10.79 32.01
CA LEU A 40 8.70 -10.24 30.90
C LEU A 40 9.70 -9.55 29.94
N LEU A 41 9.81 -10.07 28.72
CA LEU A 41 10.62 -9.44 27.67
C LEU A 41 9.82 -8.35 26.96
N HIS A 42 8.62 -8.71 26.50
CA HIS A 42 7.74 -7.80 25.77
C HIS A 42 6.28 -8.04 26.15
N ARG A 43 5.53 -6.95 26.26
CA ARG A 43 4.07 -6.93 26.33
C ARG A 43 3.58 -5.99 25.26
N PHE A 44 2.72 -6.48 24.38
CA PHE A 44 2.14 -5.66 23.33
C PHE A 44 0.63 -5.91 23.25
N SER A 45 -0.12 -4.82 23.13
CA SER A 45 -1.58 -4.85 23.01
C SER A 45 -1.93 -5.02 21.54
N CYS A 46 -2.36 -6.22 21.20
CA CYS A 46 -2.55 -6.65 19.82
C CYS A 46 -3.98 -6.42 19.35
N HIS A 47 -4.93 -6.66 20.24
CA HIS A 47 -6.31 -6.89 19.91
C HIS A 47 -7.22 -6.07 20.81
N HIS A 48 -8.42 -5.75 20.32
CA HIS A 48 -9.40 -5.03 21.12
C HIS A 48 -10.15 -5.95 22.09
N LYS A 49 -10.14 -7.26 21.82
CA LYS A 49 -10.79 -8.30 22.63
C LYS A 49 -9.78 -9.40 22.98
N THR A 50 -10.24 -10.38 23.76
CA THR A 50 -9.41 -11.48 24.24
C THR A 50 -8.75 -12.25 23.08
N VAL A 51 -7.46 -12.52 23.23
CA VAL A 51 -6.71 -13.42 22.36
C VAL A 51 -7.06 -14.85 22.75
N THR A 52 -7.57 -15.63 21.81
CA THR A 52 -8.09 -16.98 22.06
C THR A 52 -7.06 -18.05 21.73
N SER A 53 -6.23 -17.81 20.71
CA SER A 53 -5.28 -18.79 20.20
C SER A 53 -4.00 -18.14 19.70
N LEU A 54 -2.89 -18.85 19.88
CA LEU A 54 -1.56 -18.48 19.40
C LEU A 54 -0.97 -19.66 18.63
N CYS A 55 -0.36 -19.39 17.47
CA CYS A 55 0.30 -20.40 16.64
C CYS A 55 1.62 -19.87 16.07
N LEU A 56 2.60 -20.75 15.83
CA LEU A 56 3.85 -20.41 15.14
C LEU A 56 3.75 -20.73 13.66
N ALA A 57 4.33 -19.87 12.84
CA ALA A 57 4.45 -20.05 11.40
C ALA A 57 5.91 -19.85 10.94
N SER A 58 6.22 -20.34 9.74
CA SER A 58 7.49 -20.14 9.05
C SER A 58 8.71 -20.65 9.80
N GLY A 59 8.61 -21.85 10.36
CA GLY A 59 9.68 -22.46 11.15
C GLY A 59 10.03 -21.62 12.40
N GLY A 60 9.02 -21.02 13.04
CA GLY A 60 9.21 -20.24 14.26
C GLY A 60 9.75 -18.82 14.03
N LYS A 61 9.57 -18.24 12.83
CA LYS A 61 9.90 -16.82 12.56
C LYS A 61 8.72 -15.88 12.73
N ARG A 62 7.49 -16.41 12.62
CA ARG A 62 6.25 -15.63 12.72
C ARG A 62 5.37 -16.18 13.82
N LEU A 63 4.72 -15.28 14.55
CA LEU A 63 3.69 -15.59 15.54
C LEU A 63 2.34 -15.15 14.98
N ILE A 64 1.33 -16.02 15.06
CA ILE A 64 -0.04 -15.68 14.70
C ILE A 64 -0.87 -15.66 15.97
N SER A 65 -1.63 -14.59 16.18
CA SER A 65 -2.63 -14.49 17.25
C SER A 65 -4.02 -14.40 16.66
N GLY A 66 -4.93 -15.25 17.11
CA GLY A 66 -6.36 -15.19 16.82
C GLY A 66 -7.11 -14.56 18.00
N SER A 67 -8.10 -13.71 17.71
CA SER A 67 -8.87 -13.02 18.74
C SER A 67 -10.38 -13.04 18.47
N LEU A 68 -11.14 -12.76 19.53
CA LEU A 68 -12.58 -12.52 19.45
C LEU A 68 -12.94 -11.20 18.73
N ASP A 69 -11.96 -10.37 18.38
CA ASP A 69 -12.16 -9.14 17.60
C ASP A 69 -12.33 -9.40 16.09
N HIS A 70 -12.49 -10.67 15.68
CA HIS A 70 -12.61 -11.13 14.30
C HIS A 70 -11.31 -11.05 13.49
N HIS A 71 -10.21 -10.63 14.11
CA HIS A 71 -8.92 -10.52 13.45
C HIS A 71 -7.99 -11.64 13.90
N ALA A 72 -7.19 -12.14 12.95
CA ALA A 72 -5.95 -12.81 13.28
C ALA A 72 -4.77 -11.96 12.82
N LYS A 73 -3.84 -11.65 13.72
CA LYS A 73 -2.67 -10.81 13.43
C LYS A 73 -1.42 -11.68 13.35
N ILE A 74 -0.56 -11.37 12.39
CA ILE A 74 0.71 -12.03 12.16
C ILE A 74 1.82 -11.07 12.58
N TYR A 75 2.67 -11.53 13.48
CA TYR A 75 3.81 -10.80 14.04
C TYR A 75 5.12 -11.42 13.60
N GLU A 76 6.11 -10.58 13.38
CA GLU A 76 7.50 -11.01 13.26
C GLU A 76 8.11 -11.23 14.66
N LEU A 77 8.75 -12.37 14.89
CA LEU A 77 9.25 -12.72 16.24
C LEU A 77 10.50 -11.94 16.68
N VAL A 78 11.23 -11.33 15.73
CA VAL A 78 12.45 -10.55 16.06
C VAL A 78 12.08 -9.19 16.65
N ASN A 79 11.15 -8.48 16.00
CA ASN A 79 10.80 -7.11 16.33
C ASN A 79 9.42 -6.98 17.00
N PHE A 80 8.64 -8.06 17.06
CA PHE A 80 7.24 -8.08 17.50
C PHE A 80 6.35 -7.06 16.77
N THR A 81 6.68 -6.76 15.52
CA THR A 81 5.90 -5.85 14.67
C THR A 81 4.76 -6.59 14.00
N PRO A 82 3.55 -5.99 13.92
CA PRO A 82 2.45 -6.57 13.17
C PRO A 82 2.75 -6.46 11.66
N VAL A 83 2.93 -7.60 11.00
CA VAL A 83 3.21 -7.68 9.56
C VAL A 83 1.92 -7.70 8.75
N HIS A 84 0.92 -8.45 9.23
CA HIS A 84 -0.31 -8.65 8.49
C HIS A 84 -1.51 -8.88 9.40
N THR A 85 -2.68 -8.45 8.95
CA THR A 85 -3.96 -8.65 9.64
C THR A 85 -4.89 -9.43 8.72
N LEU A 86 -5.44 -10.52 9.23
CA LEU A 86 -6.39 -11.38 8.56
C LEU A 86 -7.78 -11.14 9.15
N ASP A 87 -8.68 -10.61 8.33
CA ASP A 87 -10.05 -10.32 8.76
C ASP A 87 -10.97 -11.52 8.51
N TYR A 88 -11.76 -11.89 9.50
CA TYR A 88 -12.75 -12.96 9.42
C TYR A 88 -14.17 -12.42 9.69
N PRO A 89 -15.21 -13.07 9.15
CA PRO A 89 -16.59 -12.62 9.37
C PRO A 89 -17.08 -12.87 10.81
N SER A 90 -16.42 -13.75 11.56
CA SER A 90 -16.83 -14.18 12.90
C SER A 90 -15.62 -14.31 13.84
N PRO A 91 -15.82 -14.21 15.16
CA PRO A 91 -14.76 -14.36 16.16
C PRO A 91 -13.98 -15.66 15.96
N VAL A 92 -12.64 -15.56 16.01
CA VAL A 92 -11.73 -16.69 15.84
C VAL A 92 -11.50 -17.34 17.20
N LEU A 93 -11.74 -18.64 17.30
CA LEU A 93 -11.53 -19.43 18.52
C LEU A 93 -10.22 -20.20 18.47
N SER A 94 -9.90 -20.79 17.33
CA SER A 94 -8.68 -21.55 17.11
C SER A 94 -8.06 -21.18 15.78
N ILE A 95 -6.72 -21.16 15.74
CA ILE A 95 -5.97 -20.97 14.52
C ILE A 95 -4.82 -21.96 14.49
N ASP A 96 -4.58 -22.56 13.34
CA ASP A 96 -3.46 -23.44 13.12
C ASP A 96 -2.88 -23.26 11.71
N VAL A 97 -1.61 -23.58 11.55
CA VAL A 97 -0.86 -23.35 10.32
C VAL A 97 -0.18 -24.64 9.89
N SER A 98 -0.24 -24.94 8.61
CA SER A 98 0.52 -26.05 8.02
C SER A 98 2.02 -25.81 8.17
N MET A 99 2.81 -26.87 8.40
CA MET A 99 4.27 -26.77 8.54
C MET A 99 4.96 -26.13 7.33
N ASN A 100 4.35 -26.19 6.14
CA ASN A 100 4.85 -25.59 4.91
C ASN A 100 4.35 -24.15 4.69
N ASP A 101 3.63 -23.54 5.64
CA ASP A 101 2.97 -22.23 5.55
C ASP A 101 1.96 -22.07 4.38
N GLU A 102 1.64 -23.16 3.68
CA GLU A 102 0.73 -23.13 2.51
C GLU A 102 -0.72 -22.86 2.92
N TYR A 103 -1.12 -23.34 4.10
CA TYR A 103 -2.49 -23.30 4.57
C TYR A 103 -2.55 -22.73 5.98
N VAL A 104 -3.45 -21.76 6.16
CA VAL A 104 -3.86 -21.26 7.48
C VAL A 104 -5.30 -21.67 7.70
N VAL A 105 -5.57 -22.34 8.82
CA VAL A 105 -6.89 -22.81 9.20
C VAL A 105 -7.35 -22.02 10.41
N ALA A 106 -8.50 -21.37 10.31
CA ALA A 106 -9.13 -20.64 11.40
C ALA A 106 -10.51 -21.22 11.72
N GLY A 107 -10.70 -21.68 12.95
CA GLY A 107 -11.99 -22.11 13.49
C GLY A 107 -12.73 -20.92 14.10
N MET A 108 -13.96 -20.70 13.66
CA MET A 108 -14.78 -19.56 14.09
C MET A 108 -15.95 -19.98 14.98
N ILE A 109 -16.49 -19.05 15.76
CA ILE A 109 -17.59 -19.32 16.71
C ILE A 109 -18.90 -19.79 16.06
N ASN A 110 -19.14 -19.43 14.79
CA ASN A 110 -20.33 -19.84 14.05
C ASN A 110 -20.25 -21.29 13.53
N GLY A 111 -19.23 -22.05 13.93
CA GLY A 111 -19.01 -23.43 13.50
C GLY A 111 -18.40 -23.55 12.11
N LEU A 112 -18.06 -22.45 11.45
CA LEU A 112 -17.37 -22.46 10.17
C LEU A 112 -15.85 -22.50 10.39
N VAL A 113 -15.17 -23.27 9.55
CA VAL A 113 -13.71 -23.33 9.47
C VAL A 113 -13.27 -22.68 8.16
N SER A 114 -12.45 -21.63 8.25
CA SER A 114 -11.88 -20.96 7.09
C SER A 114 -10.49 -21.52 6.81
N ILE A 115 -10.29 -22.04 5.60
CA ILE A 115 -9.00 -22.50 5.11
C ILE A 115 -8.51 -21.48 4.08
N ARG A 116 -7.39 -20.82 4.36
CA ARG A 116 -6.75 -19.89 3.44
C ARG A 116 -5.51 -20.54 2.88
N LYS A 117 -5.46 -20.67 1.55
CA LYS A 117 -4.25 -21.05 0.83
C LYS A 117 -3.43 -19.79 0.55
N ARG A 118 -2.16 -19.80 0.92
CA ARG A 118 -1.21 -18.80 0.45
C ARG A 118 -0.73 -19.23 -0.91
N ASP A 119 -1.12 -18.48 -1.95
CA ASP A 119 -0.45 -18.60 -3.23
C ASP A 119 0.99 -18.15 -3.00
N SER A 120 1.93 -19.10 -3.02
CA SER A 120 3.33 -18.75 -3.12
C SER A 120 3.43 -17.90 -4.38
N GLU A 121 3.79 -16.62 -4.24
CA GLU A 121 4.34 -15.89 -5.36
C GLU A 121 5.48 -16.77 -5.87
N SER A 122 5.25 -17.42 -7.01
CA SER A 122 6.34 -17.93 -7.81
C SER A 122 7.14 -16.69 -8.17
N THR A 123 8.13 -16.36 -7.35
CA THR A 123 9.23 -15.54 -7.79
C THR A 123 9.72 -16.27 -9.03
N SER A 124 9.43 -15.67 -10.18
CA SER A 124 10.01 -16.03 -11.46
C SER A 124 11.50 -15.75 -11.33
N SER A 125 12.20 -16.64 -10.63
CA SER A 125 13.63 -16.81 -10.72
C SER A 125 13.84 -17.47 -12.07
N GLU A 126 14.06 -16.60 -13.06
CA GLU A 126 14.68 -16.95 -14.32
C GLU A 126 15.92 -17.80 -14.02
N THR A 127 15.75 -19.12 -14.16
CA THR A 127 16.84 -20.05 -14.46
C THR A 127 16.42 -20.80 -15.71
N ASP A 128 16.39 -20.06 -16.82
CA ASP A 128 16.51 -20.62 -18.16
C ASP A 128 17.88 -21.31 -18.26
N VAL A 129 17.97 -22.51 -17.70
CA VAL A 129 19.02 -23.46 -18.08
C VAL A 129 18.57 -24.01 -19.42
N MET A 130 19.25 -23.52 -20.47
CA MET A 130 19.22 -24.03 -21.83
C MET A 130 18.98 -25.55 -21.86
N SER A 131 17.84 -25.97 -22.41
CA SER A 131 17.66 -27.30 -22.98
C SER A 131 17.53 -27.16 -24.49
N SER A 132 18.65 -26.85 -25.12
CA SER A 132 18.88 -27.18 -26.52
C SER A 132 18.95 -28.70 -26.66
N VAL A 133 17.82 -29.34 -26.94
CA VAL A 133 17.78 -30.69 -27.51
C VAL A 133 16.92 -30.65 -28.76
N SER A 134 17.65 -30.66 -29.87
CA SER A 134 17.32 -31.12 -31.22
C SER A 134 15.87 -31.48 -31.54
N ASN A 135 15.37 -30.79 -32.57
CA ASN A 135 14.37 -31.25 -33.53
C ASN A 135 14.55 -32.75 -33.88
N ILE A 136 13.73 -33.62 -33.30
CA ILE A 136 13.47 -34.96 -33.84
C ILE A 136 11.96 -35.22 -33.70
N GLY A 137 11.30 -35.44 -34.84
CA GLY A 137 10.08 -36.23 -34.99
C GLY A 137 8.87 -35.85 -34.14
N LYS A 138 7.98 -35.01 -34.69
CA LYS A 138 6.60 -34.91 -34.22
C LYS A 138 5.91 -36.28 -34.34
N VAL A 139 5.65 -36.93 -33.21
CA VAL A 139 4.59 -37.93 -33.08
C VAL A 139 3.59 -37.37 -32.09
N PRO A 140 2.34 -37.06 -32.51
CA PRO A 140 1.34 -36.53 -31.59
C PRO A 140 0.82 -37.67 -30.73
N VAL A 141 1.35 -37.79 -29.52
CA VAL A 141 0.72 -38.61 -28.47
C VAL A 141 -0.52 -37.84 -28.00
N LYS A 142 -1.71 -38.35 -28.34
CA LYS A 142 -2.99 -37.87 -27.79
C LYS A 142 -3.03 -38.23 -26.30
N LEU A 143 -2.79 -37.25 -25.45
CA LEU A 143 -3.16 -37.32 -24.04
C LEU A 143 -4.68 -37.12 -23.93
N PRO A 144 -5.41 -37.92 -23.12
CA PRO A 144 -6.85 -37.78 -22.94
C PRO A 144 -7.21 -36.45 -22.28
N ASP A 145 -8.39 -35.92 -22.65
CA ASP A 145 -8.97 -34.64 -22.26
C ASP A 145 -8.81 -34.28 -20.78
N MET A 146 -7.70 -33.61 -20.46
CA MET A 146 -7.64 -32.70 -19.32
C MET A 146 -8.06 -31.34 -19.89
N GLN A 147 -9.31 -30.95 -19.63
CA GLN A 147 -9.77 -29.58 -19.86
C GLN A 147 -8.95 -28.66 -18.96
N VAL A 148 -7.78 -28.26 -19.44
CA VAL A 148 -7.05 -27.12 -18.92
C VAL A 148 -7.94 -25.93 -19.22
N PHE A 149 -8.73 -25.52 -18.24
CA PHE A 149 -9.37 -24.20 -18.21
C PHE A 149 -8.24 -23.16 -18.23
N SER A 150 -7.74 -22.86 -19.42
CA SER A 150 -6.81 -21.79 -19.65
C SER A 150 -7.57 -20.48 -19.53
N HIS A 151 -7.69 -19.97 -18.30
CA HIS A 151 -7.83 -18.54 -18.08
C HIS A 151 -6.51 -17.85 -18.48
N SER A 152 -6.17 -17.89 -19.76
CA SER A 152 -4.99 -17.23 -20.34
C SER A 152 -5.31 -16.55 -21.66
N ALA A 153 -6.56 -16.12 -21.86
CA ALA A 153 -6.94 -15.31 -23.01
C ALA A 153 -6.50 -13.84 -22.84
N SER A 154 -6.46 -13.30 -21.61
CA SER A 154 -6.07 -11.91 -21.38
C SER A 154 -4.57 -11.65 -21.56
N SER A 155 -3.71 -12.66 -21.44
CA SER A 155 -2.25 -12.50 -21.48
C SER A 155 -1.65 -12.59 -22.89
N ARG A 156 -2.34 -13.20 -23.87
CA ARG A 156 -1.89 -13.28 -25.27
C ARG A 156 -2.17 -12.00 -26.04
N ASP A 157 -3.40 -11.50 -25.98
CA ASP A 157 -3.82 -10.26 -26.66
C ASP A 157 -3.01 -9.04 -26.18
N THR A 158 -2.62 -9.03 -24.90
CA THR A 158 -1.82 -7.95 -24.33
C THR A 158 -0.36 -7.98 -24.77
N LYS A 159 0.21 -9.15 -25.11
CA LYS A 159 1.58 -9.29 -25.63
C LYS A 159 1.67 -8.91 -27.11
N GLU A 160 0.69 -9.29 -27.92
CA GLU A 160 0.66 -8.94 -29.35
C GLU A 160 0.48 -7.44 -29.57
N ALA A 161 -0.43 -6.81 -28.83
CA ALA A 161 -0.62 -5.35 -28.86
C ALA A 161 0.60 -4.56 -28.33
N ARG A 162 1.43 -5.15 -27.45
CA ARG A 162 2.69 -4.53 -27.02
C ARG A 162 3.71 -4.53 -28.16
N ARG A 163 3.88 -5.67 -28.83
CA ARG A 163 4.82 -5.82 -29.95
C ARG A 163 4.47 -4.88 -31.11
N SER A 164 3.20 -4.71 -31.42
CA SER A 164 2.75 -3.82 -32.50
C SER A 164 3.01 -2.34 -32.18
N VAL A 165 2.81 -1.90 -30.94
CA VAL A 165 3.10 -0.52 -30.49
C VAL A 165 4.60 -0.25 -30.54
N GLU A 166 5.42 -1.16 -30.02
CA GLU A 166 6.88 -1.01 -30.05
C GLU A 166 7.41 -0.98 -31.48
N GLN A 167 6.87 -1.81 -32.37
CA GLN A 167 7.22 -1.79 -33.79
C GLN A 167 6.87 -0.44 -34.43
N ALA A 168 5.68 0.10 -34.17
CA ALA A 168 5.28 1.42 -34.68
C ALA A 168 6.17 2.55 -34.16
N LEU A 169 6.61 2.48 -32.89
CA LEU A 169 7.58 3.42 -32.34
C LEU A 169 8.97 3.27 -32.99
N ARG A 170 9.44 2.05 -33.27
CA ARG A 170 10.72 1.82 -33.98
C ARG A 170 10.70 2.33 -35.41
N GLU A 171 9.57 2.21 -36.09
CA GLU A 171 9.37 2.69 -37.48
C GLU A 171 9.04 4.19 -37.55
N PHE A 172 9.12 4.95 -36.44
CA PHE A 172 8.78 6.38 -36.36
C PHE A 172 7.32 6.72 -36.77
N LYS A 173 6.42 5.74 -36.76
CA LYS A 173 5.00 5.89 -37.08
C LYS A 173 4.21 6.28 -35.83
N TYR A 174 4.43 7.51 -35.35
CA TYR A 174 3.91 8.00 -34.07
C TYR A 174 2.36 8.01 -33.97
N VAL A 175 1.68 8.42 -35.04
CA VAL A 175 0.20 8.47 -35.08
C VAL A 175 -0.40 7.07 -34.89
N LYS A 176 0.17 6.05 -35.55
CA LYS A 176 -0.29 4.66 -35.44
C LYS A 176 -0.05 4.09 -34.05
N ALA A 177 1.12 4.36 -33.47
CA ALA A 177 1.46 3.92 -32.11
C ALA A 177 0.47 4.48 -31.07
N LEU A 178 0.12 5.76 -31.21
CA LEU A 178 -0.81 6.43 -30.30
C LEU A 178 -2.25 5.92 -30.51
N HIS A 179 -2.70 5.71 -31.74
CA HIS A 179 -4.02 5.13 -32.03
C HIS A 179 -4.21 3.74 -31.40
N ILE A 180 -3.25 2.83 -31.57
CA ILE A 180 -3.29 1.47 -30.99
C ILE A 180 -3.35 1.52 -29.45
N SER A 181 -2.68 2.51 -28.87
CA SER A 181 -2.65 2.72 -27.42
C SER A 181 -3.96 3.31 -26.90
N LEU A 182 -4.58 4.22 -27.67
CA LEU A 182 -5.86 4.84 -27.33
C LEU A 182 -7.06 3.87 -27.43
N ASP A 183 -7.02 2.91 -28.34
CA ASP A 183 -8.10 1.90 -28.43
C ASP A 183 -8.13 0.95 -27.22
N ASN A 184 -7.01 0.85 -26.50
CA ASN A 184 -6.85 -0.01 -25.32
C ASN A 184 -6.78 0.75 -23.98
N CYS A 185 -7.14 2.05 -23.94
CA CYS A 185 -7.03 2.92 -22.75
C CYS A 185 -7.55 2.28 -21.45
N ASN A 186 -8.70 1.63 -21.51
CA ASN A 186 -9.38 1.10 -20.31
C ASN A 186 -8.73 -0.17 -19.76
N LYS A 187 -8.07 -0.97 -20.61
CA LYS A 187 -7.47 -2.26 -20.21
C LYS A 187 -6.06 -2.10 -19.65
N ASN A 188 -5.29 -1.13 -20.12
CA ASN A 188 -3.88 -0.95 -19.73
C ASN A 188 -3.48 0.53 -19.70
N GLN A 189 -3.83 1.25 -18.62
CA GLN A 189 -3.50 2.67 -18.42
C GLN A 189 -1.99 2.92 -18.46
N ALA A 190 -1.21 2.06 -17.80
CA ALA A 190 0.25 2.13 -17.79
C ALA A 190 0.87 2.04 -19.20
N ARG A 191 0.22 1.37 -20.16
CA ARG A 191 0.71 1.27 -21.54
C ARG A 191 0.59 2.60 -22.27
N LEU A 192 -0.56 3.26 -22.20
CA LEU A 192 -0.75 4.55 -22.85
C LEU A 192 0.25 5.57 -22.29
N LEU A 193 0.42 5.59 -20.97
CA LEU A 193 1.37 6.46 -20.29
C LEU A 193 2.82 6.18 -20.72
N ALA A 194 3.21 4.90 -20.83
CA ALA A 194 4.52 4.53 -21.36
C ALA A 194 4.70 5.04 -22.81
N THR A 195 3.70 4.90 -23.68
CA THR A 195 3.80 5.43 -25.04
C THR A 195 3.88 6.95 -25.11
N LEU A 196 3.14 7.66 -24.26
CA LEU A 196 3.20 9.11 -24.16
C LEU A 196 4.58 9.56 -23.65
N GLY A 197 5.11 8.91 -22.62
CA GLY A 197 6.47 9.14 -22.15
C GLY A 197 7.53 8.93 -23.23
N GLU A 198 7.42 7.84 -23.99
CA GLU A 198 8.32 7.54 -25.11
C GLU A 198 8.21 8.58 -26.24
N LEU A 199 7.01 9.08 -26.51
CA LEU A 199 6.75 10.14 -27.49
C LEU A 199 7.33 11.49 -27.06
N ILE A 200 7.21 11.84 -25.77
CA ILE A 200 7.83 13.04 -25.18
C ILE A 200 9.35 12.95 -25.30
N ARG A 201 9.94 11.82 -24.92
CA ARG A 201 11.40 11.60 -24.98
C ARG A 201 11.94 11.72 -26.41
N ARG A 202 11.16 11.31 -27.41
CA ARG A 202 11.50 11.39 -28.84
C ARG A 202 11.13 12.72 -29.50
N LYS A 203 10.54 13.67 -28.76
CA LYS A 203 9.96 14.92 -29.29
C LYS A 203 8.98 14.70 -30.45
N GLY A 204 8.31 13.53 -30.45
CA GLY A 204 7.38 13.10 -31.49
C GLY A 204 5.92 13.34 -31.14
N LEU A 205 5.62 13.79 -29.91
CA LEU A 205 4.26 13.93 -29.41
C LEU A 205 3.42 14.94 -30.23
N HIS A 206 3.97 16.10 -30.55
CA HIS A 206 3.27 17.10 -31.37
C HIS A 206 2.87 16.53 -32.74
N ARG A 207 3.80 15.86 -33.44
CA ARG A 207 3.52 15.19 -34.73
C ARG A 207 2.48 14.09 -34.59
N ALA A 208 2.45 13.39 -33.45
CA ALA A 208 1.47 12.35 -33.20
C ALA A 208 0.07 12.96 -33.04
N VAL A 209 -0.07 14.04 -32.26
CA VAL A 209 -1.36 14.65 -31.92
C VAL A 209 -1.97 15.41 -33.11
N VAL A 210 -1.16 16.14 -33.89
CA VAL A 210 -1.62 16.84 -35.12
C VAL A 210 -2.26 15.87 -36.12
N GLY A 211 -1.73 14.65 -36.22
CA GLY A 211 -2.24 13.63 -37.14
C GLY A 211 -3.45 12.83 -36.64
N LEU A 212 -4.03 13.18 -35.49
CA LEU A 212 -5.15 12.42 -34.92
C LEU A 212 -6.50 12.92 -35.39
N GLU A 213 -7.41 11.96 -35.54
CA GLU A 213 -8.83 12.26 -35.65
C GLU A 213 -9.40 12.80 -34.33
N GLU A 214 -10.41 13.67 -34.43
CA GLU A 214 -11.08 14.30 -33.28
C GLU A 214 -11.61 13.27 -32.26
N LYS A 215 -12.08 12.10 -32.73
CA LYS A 215 -12.55 11.01 -31.86
C LYS A 215 -11.44 10.52 -30.92
N CYS A 216 -10.21 10.43 -31.42
CA CYS A 216 -9.05 10.01 -30.65
C CYS A 216 -8.61 11.10 -29.67
N ILE A 217 -8.64 12.37 -30.08
CA ILE A 217 -8.36 13.52 -29.21
C ILE A 217 -9.37 13.55 -28.05
N ARG A 218 -10.65 13.31 -28.30
CA ARG A 218 -11.67 13.20 -27.24
C ARG A 218 -11.35 12.08 -26.24
N LYS A 219 -10.96 10.89 -26.71
CA LYS A 219 -10.54 9.77 -25.83
C LYS A 219 -9.31 10.16 -25.00
N LEU A 220 -8.36 10.87 -25.60
CA LEU A 220 -7.15 11.34 -24.92
C LEU A 220 -7.49 12.39 -23.84
N VAL A 221 -8.31 13.40 -24.15
CA VAL A 221 -8.76 14.42 -23.18
C VAL A 221 -9.52 13.75 -22.04
N ALA A 222 -10.43 12.82 -22.33
CA ALA A 222 -11.16 12.08 -21.30
C ALA A 222 -10.22 11.24 -20.41
N PHE A 223 -9.17 10.65 -20.98
CA PHE A 223 -8.14 9.93 -20.24
C PHE A 223 -7.37 10.89 -19.32
N ILE A 224 -6.93 12.04 -19.83
CA ILE A 224 -6.22 13.07 -19.04
C ILE A 224 -7.10 13.54 -17.88
N THR A 225 -8.36 13.90 -18.14
CA THR A 225 -9.31 14.36 -17.10
C THR A 225 -9.52 13.33 -15.99
N LYS A 226 -9.43 12.03 -16.31
CA LYS A 226 -9.57 10.95 -15.32
C LYS A 226 -8.31 10.72 -14.48
N HIS A 227 -7.13 11.01 -15.04
CA HIS A 227 -5.84 10.63 -14.46
C HIS A 227 -5.01 11.80 -13.93
N ILE A 228 -5.50 13.04 -14.06
CA ILE A 228 -4.78 14.22 -13.57
C ILE A 228 -4.60 14.20 -12.05
N ASP A 229 -5.56 13.62 -11.31
CA ASP A 229 -5.51 13.47 -9.85
C ASP A 229 -4.36 12.56 -9.35
N VAL A 230 -3.66 11.83 -10.25
CA VAL A 230 -2.59 10.88 -9.87
C VAL A 230 -1.20 11.54 -10.05
N PRO A 231 -0.45 11.82 -8.96
CA PRO A 231 0.80 12.56 -9.03
C PRO A 231 1.92 11.82 -9.79
N GLN A 232 1.89 10.49 -9.83
CA GLN A 232 2.91 9.68 -10.51
C GLN A 232 2.99 9.93 -12.03
N TYR A 233 1.89 10.36 -12.64
CA TYR A 233 1.78 10.56 -14.08
C TYR A 233 1.64 12.02 -14.48
N PHE A 234 1.63 12.91 -13.49
CA PHE A 234 1.34 14.33 -13.67
C PHE A 234 2.26 14.98 -14.71
N ASP A 235 3.57 14.72 -14.65
CA ASP A 235 4.53 15.30 -15.59
C ASP A 235 4.23 14.94 -17.06
N VAL A 236 3.97 13.66 -17.32
CA VAL A 236 3.66 13.16 -18.67
C VAL A 236 2.31 13.71 -19.14
N LEU A 237 1.30 13.74 -18.27
CA LEU A 237 -0.04 14.22 -18.60
C LEU A 237 -0.08 15.74 -18.78
N SER A 238 0.67 16.49 -17.99
CA SER A 238 0.79 17.95 -18.08
C SER A 238 1.42 18.34 -19.42
N GLN A 239 2.57 17.75 -19.76
CA GLN A 239 3.22 17.95 -21.07
C GLN A 239 2.31 17.56 -22.24
N THR A 240 1.58 16.45 -22.10
CA THR A 240 0.61 16.04 -23.12
C THR A 240 -0.56 17.02 -23.22
N THR A 241 -1.02 17.58 -22.10
CA THR A 241 -2.11 18.56 -22.06
C THR A 241 -1.71 19.85 -22.77
N TYR A 242 -0.49 20.36 -22.53
CA TYR A 242 0.04 21.53 -23.25
C TYR A 242 0.06 21.30 -24.76
N VAL A 243 0.64 20.18 -25.21
CA VAL A 243 0.69 19.85 -26.65
C VAL A 243 -0.72 19.70 -27.24
N VAL A 244 -1.66 19.11 -26.50
CA VAL A 244 -3.06 19.00 -26.95
C VAL A 244 -3.71 20.37 -27.05
N ILE A 245 -3.47 21.28 -26.12
CA ILE A 245 -4.00 22.65 -26.17
C ILE A 245 -3.40 23.42 -27.35
N ASP A 246 -2.09 23.35 -27.57
CA ASP A 246 -1.41 24.02 -28.69
C ASP A 246 -1.97 23.55 -30.05
N VAL A 247 -2.17 22.24 -30.22
CA VAL A 247 -2.76 21.68 -31.45
C VAL A 247 -4.22 22.10 -31.61
N LEU A 248 -4.99 22.18 -30.51
CA LEU A 248 -6.37 22.65 -30.56
C LEU A 248 -6.46 24.13 -30.92
N GLU A 249 -5.50 24.96 -30.47
CA GLU A 249 -5.39 26.36 -30.87
C GLU A 249 -5.12 26.49 -32.38
N GLU A 250 -4.17 25.71 -32.90
CA GLU A 250 -3.87 25.67 -34.34
C GLU A 250 -5.08 25.21 -35.17
N MET A 251 -5.80 24.19 -34.68
CA MET A 251 -7.03 23.70 -35.33
C MET A 251 -8.13 24.77 -35.38
N ILE A 252 -8.35 25.51 -34.29
CA ILE A 252 -9.33 26.60 -34.24
C ILE A 252 -8.92 27.73 -35.19
N ALA A 253 -7.62 28.08 -35.23
CA ALA A 253 -7.09 29.08 -36.15
C ALA A 253 -7.28 28.70 -37.63
N SER A 254 -7.23 27.40 -37.95
CA SER A 254 -7.47 26.87 -39.30
C SER A 254 -8.95 26.85 -39.72
N GLY A 255 -9.87 27.26 -38.85
CA GLY A 255 -11.30 27.40 -39.16
C GLY A 255 -12.13 26.13 -38.95
N LEU A 256 -11.57 25.06 -38.36
CA LEU A 256 -12.36 23.91 -37.93
C LEU A 256 -12.98 24.19 -36.56
N SER A 257 -14.32 24.21 -36.49
CA SER A 257 -15.01 24.32 -35.22
C SER A 257 -14.93 22.99 -34.45
N PRO A 258 -14.43 22.99 -33.19
CA PRO A 258 -14.37 21.79 -32.38
C PRO A 258 -15.78 21.32 -32.02
N SER A 259 -16.00 20.01 -31.94
CA SER A 259 -17.30 19.48 -31.52
C SER A 259 -17.67 19.95 -30.10
N SER A 260 -18.96 20.14 -29.86
CA SER A 260 -19.50 20.51 -28.54
C SER A 260 -19.07 19.54 -27.42
N SER A 261 -18.90 18.26 -27.76
CA SER A 261 -18.39 17.24 -26.85
C SER A 261 -16.94 17.51 -26.43
N LEU A 262 -16.06 17.90 -27.36
CA LEU A 262 -14.67 18.22 -27.04
C LEU A 262 -14.58 19.46 -26.14
N VAL A 263 -15.36 20.50 -26.46
CA VAL A 263 -15.45 21.73 -25.64
C VAL A 263 -15.91 21.42 -24.22
N SER A 264 -16.92 20.55 -24.06
CA SER A 264 -17.37 20.11 -22.72
C SER A 264 -16.27 19.35 -21.95
N GLY A 265 -15.47 18.54 -22.65
CA GLY A 265 -14.31 17.85 -22.11
C GLY A 265 -13.23 18.82 -21.62
N LEU A 266 -12.91 19.85 -22.42
CA LEU A 266 -11.95 20.89 -22.04
C LEU A 266 -12.43 21.70 -20.83
N HIS A 267 -13.71 22.05 -20.77
CA HIS A 267 -14.26 22.72 -19.59
C HIS A 267 -14.16 21.83 -18.34
N THR A 268 -14.39 20.52 -18.49
CA THR A 268 -14.27 19.56 -17.38
C THR A 268 -12.82 19.44 -16.93
N LEU A 269 -11.88 19.37 -17.88
CA LEU A 269 -10.45 19.37 -17.61
C LEU A 269 -10.02 20.64 -16.86
N GLY A 270 -10.46 21.83 -17.31
CA GLY A 270 -10.16 23.09 -16.64
C GLY A 270 -10.70 23.16 -15.20
N ARG A 271 -11.91 22.64 -14.96
CA ARG A 271 -12.44 22.53 -13.58
C ARG A 271 -11.60 21.58 -12.72
N ARG A 272 -11.14 20.46 -13.28
CA ARG A 272 -10.31 19.47 -12.58
C ARG A 272 -8.94 20.04 -12.22
N VAL A 273 -8.25 20.68 -13.17
CA VAL A 273 -6.97 21.37 -12.93
C VAL A 273 -7.11 22.42 -11.83
N LYS A 274 -8.21 23.19 -11.84
CA LYS A 274 -8.46 24.18 -10.79
C LYS A 274 -8.68 23.54 -9.42
N ALA A 275 -9.46 22.47 -9.35
CA ALA A 275 -9.68 21.74 -8.10
C ALA A 275 -8.37 21.15 -7.55
N GLU A 276 -7.52 20.60 -8.42
CA GLU A 276 -6.21 20.08 -8.05
C GLU A 276 -5.29 21.19 -7.53
N GLN A 277 -5.29 22.36 -8.18
CA GLN A 277 -4.54 23.53 -7.71
C GLN A 277 -4.97 23.96 -6.30
N ASP A 278 -6.27 23.94 -6.01
CA ASP A 278 -6.80 24.27 -4.69
C ASP A 278 -6.41 23.21 -3.65
N SER A 279 -6.49 21.91 -3.97
CA SER A 279 -6.02 20.83 -3.10
C SER A 279 -4.51 20.90 -2.81
N LEU A 280 -3.69 21.28 -3.80
CA LEU A 280 -2.25 21.47 -3.61
C LEU A 280 -1.94 22.66 -2.69
N ARG A 281 -2.74 23.74 -2.74
CA ARG A 281 -2.60 24.86 -1.79
C ARG A 281 -2.90 24.41 -0.37
N GLU A 282 -3.99 23.69 -0.15
CA GLU A 282 -4.34 23.15 1.17
C GLU A 282 -3.25 22.22 1.71
N LEU A 283 -2.67 21.37 0.86
CA LEU A 283 -1.55 20.51 1.25
C LEU A 283 -0.30 21.30 1.65
N LEU A 284 0.01 22.39 0.94
CA LEU A 284 1.13 23.27 1.29
C LEU A 284 0.90 24.00 2.62
N GLU A 285 -0.33 24.43 2.89
CA GLU A 285 -0.71 25.02 4.18
C GLU A 285 -0.56 24.01 5.32
N LEU A 286 -1.04 22.77 5.14
CA LEU A 286 -0.86 21.69 6.10
C LEU A 286 0.61 21.33 6.31
N GLN A 287 1.41 21.29 5.24
CA GLN A 287 2.85 21.07 5.33
C GLN A 287 3.54 22.18 6.14
N GLY A 288 3.15 23.44 5.93
CA GLY A 288 3.64 24.57 6.73
C GLY A 288 3.27 24.42 8.21
N ALA A 289 2.03 24.05 8.51
CA ALA A 289 1.58 23.79 9.88
C ALA A 289 2.35 22.63 10.55
N LEU A 290 2.57 21.53 9.82
CA LEU A 290 3.35 20.38 10.29
C LEU A 290 4.82 20.76 10.55
N GLN A 291 5.43 21.55 9.66
CA GLN A 291 6.78 22.06 9.86
C GLN A 291 6.88 22.96 11.09
N MET A 292 5.87 23.80 11.35
CA MET A 292 5.81 24.58 12.58
C MET A 292 5.79 23.66 13.81
N VAL A 293 4.99 22.59 13.80
CA VAL A 293 4.94 21.60 14.90
C VAL A 293 6.27 20.85 15.07
N PHE A 294 6.95 20.47 14.00
CA PHE A 294 8.27 19.83 14.10
C PHE A 294 9.38 20.79 14.54
N SER A 295 9.27 22.07 14.17
CA SER A 295 10.21 23.12 14.59
C SER A 295 9.97 23.57 16.03
N ALA A 296 8.76 23.35 16.55
CA ALA A 296 8.49 23.58 17.96
C ALA A 296 9.42 22.67 18.78
N PRO A 297 10.16 23.22 19.76
CA PRO A 297 11.04 22.42 20.57
C PRO A 297 10.20 21.33 21.24
N GLN A 298 10.56 20.07 20.98
CA GLN A 298 10.12 18.95 21.81
C GLN A 298 10.67 19.24 23.20
N GLU A 299 9.88 19.85 24.08
CA GLU A 299 10.18 19.84 25.51
C GLU A 299 10.30 18.38 25.90
N SER A 300 11.53 17.89 25.96
CA SER A 300 11.89 16.52 26.25
C SER A 300 11.64 16.27 27.72
N ASN A 301 10.35 16.08 28.06
CA ASN A 301 9.82 16.01 29.41
C ASN A 301 10.16 17.25 30.25
N PRO A 302 9.18 17.91 30.91
CA PRO A 302 9.53 18.50 32.18
C PRO A 302 9.99 17.32 33.04
N THR A 303 11.30 17.18 33.27
CA THR A 303 11.74 16.58 34.54
C THR A 303 10.83 17.20 35.58
N PRO A 304 10.05 16.43 36.37
CA PRO A 304 9.28 17.04 37.42
C PRO A 304 10.32 17.72 38.29
N LEU A 305 10.39 19.05 38.19
CA LEU A 305 11.00 19.87 39.20
C LEU A 305 10.19 19.49 40.43
N SER A 306 10.72 18.53 41.20
CA SER A 306 10.37 18.40 42.60
C SER A 306 10.36 19.83 43.10
N PRO A 307 9.26 20.35 43.68
CA PRO A 307 9.30 21.67 44.26
C PRO A 307 10.43 21.59 45.29
N SER A 308 11.58 22.18 44.97
CA SER A 308 12.59 22.44 45.97
C SER A 308 11.85 23.31 46.96
N LYS A 309 11.52 22.75 48.11
CA LYS A 309 11.14 23.52 49.29
C LYS A 309 12.36 24.36 49.65
N THR A 310 12.63 25.40 48.89
CA THR A 310 13.29 26.60 49.39
C THR A 310 12.23 27.28 50.25
N GLN A 311 12.09 26.78 51.48
CA GLN A 311 11.53 27.56 52.57
C GLN A 311 12.38 28.82 52.65
N TYR A 312 11.86 29.94 52.15
CA TYR A 312 12.42 31.24 52.49
C TYR A 312 12.08 31.48 53.95
N GLU A 313 13.01 31.17 54.86
CA GLU A 313 12.93 31.68 56.22
C GLU A 313 13.20 33.19 56.18
N PRO A 314 12.32 34.02 56.77
CA PRO A 314 12.56 35.46 56.84
C PRO A 314 13.80 35.73 57.68
N SER A 315 14.64 36.65 57.22
CA SER A 315 15.85 37.06 57.93
C SER A 315 15.48 37.66 59.31
N VAL A 316 16.33 37.40 60.31
CA VAL A 316 16.11 37.72 61.73
C VAL A 316 15.76 39.20 62.00
N GLY A 317 16.07 40.10 61.08
CA GLY A 317 15.69 41.52 61.13
C GLY A 317 14.18 41.77 60.94
N ALA A 318 13.49 41.00 60.09
CA ALA A 318 12.08 41.21 59.77
C ALA A 318 11.11 40.69 60.86
N ALA A 319 11.59 39.86 61.79
CA ALA A 319 10.78 39.33 62.89
C ALA A 319 10.63 40.33 64.07
N ARG A 320 11.43 41.39 64.12
CA ARG A 320 11.46 42.32 65.28
C ARG A 320 10.50 43.51 65.19
N GLU A 321 9.91 43.80 64.03
CA GLU A 321 9.12 45.03 63.82
C GLU A 321 7.66 44.83 63.41
N LEU A 322 7.08 43.64 63.58
CA LEU A 322 5.63 43.46 63.35
C LEU A 322 4.84 43.66 64.65
N CYS A 323 4.76 44.92 65.07
CA CYS A 323 3.75 45.42 66.00
C CYS A 323 2.54 45.87 65.17
N VAL A 324 1.55 45.01 64.96
CA VAL A 324 0.22 45.47 64.52
C VAL A 324 -0.79 45.02 65.56
N ASN A 325 -1.05 45.93 66.48
CA ASN A 325 -2.19 45.90 67.38
C ASN A 325 -3.44 46.22 66.54
N VAL A 326 -4.42 45.33 66.55
CA VAL A 326 -5.79 45.69 66.18
C VAL A 326 -6.68 45.24 67.33
N SER A 327 -7.04 46.23 68.15
CA SER A 327 -8.20 46.23 69.04
C SER A 327 -9.50 46.09 68.26
#